data_AF-A0A968DV77-F1
#
_entry.id   AF-A0A968DV77-F1
#
_cell.length_a   1.000
_cell.length_b   1.000
_cell.length_c   1.000
_cell.angle_alpha   90.00
_cell.angle_beta   90.00
_cell.angle_gamma   90.00
#
_symmetry.space_group_name_H-M   'P 1'
#
loop_
_entity.id
_entity.type
_entity.pdbx_description
1 polymer ?
#
loop_
_entity_poly.entity_id
_entity_poly.type
_entity_poly.pdbx_seq_one_letter_code
_entity_poly.pdbx_strand_id
1 'polypeptide(L)'
;PLPFWVIGSDQGLGTPAQTDTLVFEPGGRYDIVVDFSQVPFDSRVIMKNIGGDEPFGGDIPGPQVFGETDRIMAFDVVVPLSGVPDNFNPGNLPGYGGVANGATTRRVALFEGTDEFGRLQPLLGTVQSGDLSDKTNVATAYTWFQPTTETPGLDSTEIWEIYNFTADAHPIHLHLVNFEILDRWNFDYDITGVQITEQHNGTEGEAPEISMIRNFSAAGVGSEYFETAPKDMVTSLPGDPEAIQPFGQMVRIKAHFNKPGRYVWHCHILSHEDHEMMRVLKVG
;
A
#
# COMPACT_ATOMS: atom_id res chain seq x y z
N PRO A 1 -8.72 25.28 1.23
CA PRO A 1 -8.62 24.09 2.10
C PRO A 1 -8.00 24.51 3.44
N LEU A 2 -8.35 23.86 4.56
CA LEU A 2 -7.73 24.11 5.86
C LEU A 2 -6.54 23.15 6.00
N PRO A 3 -5.28 23.62 6.04
CA PRO A 3 -4.15 22.74 6.25
C PRO A 3 -4.15 22.17 7.67
N PHE A 4 -3.61 20.96 7.82
CA PHE A 4 -3.42 20.25 9.07
C PHE A 4 -2.06 19.55 9.08
N TRP A 5 -1.61 19.15 10.26
CA TRP A 5 -0.39 18.36 10.42
C TRP A 5 -0.74 16.88 10.47
N VAL A 6 0.02 16.05 9.77
CA VAL A 6 0.11 14.62 10.02
C VAL A 6 1.39 14.39 10.83
N ILE A 7 1.23 13.78 12.01
CA ILE A 7 2.32 13.68 13.00
C ILE A 7 2.71 12.23 13.31
N GLY A 8 1.88 11.27 12.91
CA GLY A 8 2.10 9.85 13.15
C GLY A 8 1.32 8.96 12.21
N SER A 9 1.70 7.69 12.20
CA SER A 9 1.10 6.64 11.40
C SER A 9 0.82 5.39 12.24
N ASP A 10 0.46 4.31 11.56
CA ASP A 10 0.21 2.93 12.01
C ASP A 10 0.85 2.51 13.34
N GLN A 11 2.15 2.79 13.51
CA GLN A 11 2.98 2.25 14.59
C GLN A 11 3.73 3.33 15.39
N GLY A 12 3.34 4.60 15.28
CA GLY A 12 3.87 5.69 16.10
C GLY A 12 4.07 7.02 15.36
N LEU A 13 4.77 7.94 16.02
CA LEU A 13 5.06 9.25 15.45
C LEU A 13 6.07 9.16 14.29
N GLY A 14 5.82 9.97 13.27
CA GLY A 14 6.64 10.08 12.07
C GLY A 14 7.47 11.35 12.04
N THR A 15 7.96 11.70 10.85
CA THR A 15 8.46 13.05 10.59
C THR A 15 7.26 13.94 10.24
N PRO A 16 6.86 14.91 11.09
CA PRO A 16 5.64 15.67 10.86
C PRO A 16 5.64 16.40 9.52
N ALA A 17 4.50 16.36 8.83
CA ALA A 17 4.30 17.04 7.56
C ALA A 17 2.98 17.81 7.59
N GLN A 18 2.97 19.00 7.01
CA GLN A 18 1.74 19.77 6.82
C GLN A 18 1.16 19.44 5.45
N THR A 19 -0.14 19.19 5.40
CA THR A 19 -0.90 18.94 4.17
C THR A 19 -2.32 19.48 4.33
N ASP A 20 -3.07 19.59 3.24
CA ASP A 20 -4.52 19.82 3.28
C ASP A 20 -5.33 18.62 2.75
N THR A 21 -4.63 17.57 2.35
CA THR A 21 -5.16 16.36 1.71
C THR A 21 -4.36 15.16 2.19
N LEU A 22 -5.03 14.06 2.53
CA LEU A 22 -4.38 12.84 2.99
C LEU A 22 -5.03 11.64 2.29
N VAL A 23 -4.22 10.86 1.58
CA VAL A 23 -4.61 9.52 1.13
C VAL A 23 -4.72 8.64 2.37
N PHE A 24 -5.88 8.02 2.54
CA PHE A 24 -6.18 7.19 3.70
C PHE A 24 -6.73 5.85 3.21
N GLU A 25 -5.86 4.85 3.23
CA GLU A 25 -6.13 3.49 2.80
C GLU A 25 -6.84 2.64 3.87
N PRO A 26 -7.62 1.60 3.47
CA PRO A 26 -8.13 0.60 4.39
C PRO A 26 -7.01 -0.01 5.26
N GLY A 27 -7.22 -0.05 6.58
CA GLY A 27 -6.25 -0.55 7.56
C GLY A 27 -5.21 0.49 8.01
N GLY A 28 -5.03 1.60 7.30
CA GLY A 28 -4.12 2.68 7.67
C GLY A 28 -4.53 3.40 8.95
N ARG A 29 -3.57 4.01 9.66
CA ARG A 29 -3.86 4.95 10.75
C ARG A 29 -2.99 6.18 10.63
N TYR A 30 -3.56 7.34 10.95
CA TYR A 30 -2.88 8.62 10.93
C TYR A 30 -3.26 9.43 12.16
N ASP A 31 -2.26 10.03 12.79
CA ASP A 31 -2.46 11.01 13.87
C ASP A 31 -2.34 12.41 13.26
N ILE A 32 -3.37 13.23 13.43
CA ILE A 32 -3.47 14.56 12.81
C ILE A 32 -3.76 15.65 13.84
N VAL A 33 -3.16 16.82 13.62
CA VAL A 33 -3.42 18.04 14.40
C VAL A 33 -4.02 19.10 13.49
N VAL A 34 -5.24 19.51 13.80
CA VAL A 34 -5.98 20.55 13.07
C VAL A 34 -6.07 21.80 13.96
N ASP A 35 -5.54 22.91 13.46
CA ASP A 35 -5.62 24.20 14.16
C ASP A 35 -6.92 24.95 13.78
N PHE A 36 -7.94 24.83 14.63
CA PHE A 36 -9.20 25.56 14.47
C PHE A 36 -9.13 27.02 14.92
N SER A 37 -8.02 27.49 15.52
CA SER A 37 -7.88 28.90 15.92
C SER A 37 -7.83 29.84 14.70
N GLN A 38 -7.45 29.32 13.54
CA GLN A 38 -7.45 30.03 12.25
C GLN A 38 -8.85 30.09 11.61
N VAL A 39 -9.83 29.36 12.15
CA VAL A 39 -11.17 29.25 11.59
C VAL A 39 -12.10 30.25 12.29
N PRO A 40 -12.87 31.09 11.56
CA PRO A 40 -13.78 32.04 12.19
C PRO A 40 -14.78 31.38 13.13
N PHE A 41 -15.06 32.03 14.27
CA PHE A 41 -16.15 31.63 15.16
C PHE A 41 -17.49 31.63 14.41
N ASP A 42 -18.37 30.68 14.74
CA ASP A 42 -19.67 30.46 14.10
C ASP A 42 -19.56 30.06 12.62
N SER A 43 -18.53 29.27 12.29
CA SER A 43 -18.35 28.67 10.97
C SER A 43 -18.29 27.14 11.02
N ARG A 44 -18.45 26.50 9.86
CA ARG A 44 -18.42 25.04 9.70
C ARG A 44 -17.27 24.64 8.77
N VAL A 45 -16.44 23.71 9.23
CA VAL A 45 -15.45 23.01 8.42
C VAL A 45 -16.01 21.66 8.00
N ILE A 46 -15.96 21.31 6.71
CA ILE A 46 -16.41 20.01 6.20
C ILE A 46 -15.18 19.19 5.82
N MET A 47 -15.06 18.00 6.39
CA MET A 47 -14.10 17.00 5.95
C MET A 47 -14.67 16.30 4.72
N LYS A 48 -14.00 16.48 3.58
CA LYS A 48 -14.42 15.90 2.30
C LYS A 48 -13.62 14.65 1.98
N ASN A 49 -14.27 13.73 1.30
CA ASN A 49 -13.60 12.72 0.49
C ASN A 49 -13.54 13.24 -0.95
N ILE A 50 -12.35 13.22 -1.53
CA ILE A 50 -12.12 13.60 -2.94
C ILE A 50 -11.62 12.42 -3.78
N GLY A 51 -11.45 11.25 -3.16
CA GLY A 51 -11.26 10.00 -3.88
C GLY A 51 -12.53 9.68 -4.66
N GLY A 52 -12.36 9.28 -5.93
CA GLY A 52 -13.49 8.91 -6.78
C GLY A 52 -14.23 7.68 -6.26
N ASP A 53 -15.43 7.48 -6.80
CA ASP A 53 -16.26 6.31 -6.56
C ASP A 53 -15.87 5.17 -7.53
N GLU A 54 -14.58 4.83 -7.54
CA GLU A 54 -13.96 3.85 -8.42
C GLU A 54 -12.76 3.19 -7.70
N PRO A 55 -12.24 2.06 -8.23
CA PRO A 55 -10.96 1.54 -7.77
C PRO A 55 -9.87 2.63 -7.80
N PHE A 56 -9.09 2.74 -6.73
CA PHE A 56 -8.15 3.83 -6.60
C PHE A 56 -6.98 3.65 -7.57
N GLY A 57 -6.89 4.53 -8.58
CA GLY A 57 -5.83 4.53 -9.61
C GLY A 57 -4.50 5.12 -9.13
N GLY A 58 -4.42 5.59 -7.89
CA GLY A 58 -3.24 6.27 -7.35
C GLY A 58 -3.25 7.80 -7.49
N ASP A 59 -4.24 8.34 -8.20
CA ASP A 59 -4.44 9.76 -8.44
C ASP A 59 -5.73 10.32 -7.82
N ILE A 60 -5.76 11.64 -7.68
CA ILE A 60 -6.90 12.42 -7.16
C ILE A 60 -7.05 13.71 -7.99
N PRO A 61 -8.28 14.26 -8.11
CA PRO A 61 -9.55 13.69 -7.66
C PRO A 61 -10.11 12.68 -8.67
N GLY A 62 -10.95 11.76 -8.19
CA GLY A 62 -11.69 10.84 -9.06
C GLY A 62 -13.16 11.26 -9.28
N PRO A 63 -13.89 10.57 -10.16
CA PRO A 63 -15.29 10.83 -10.45
C PRO A 63 -16.18 10.55 -9.23
N GLN A 64 -17.06 11.49 -8.87
CA GLN A 64 -18.09 11.31 -7.84
C GLN A 64 -19.39 10.86 -8.52
N VAL A 65 -19.68 9.57 -8.46
CA VAL A 65 -20.83 8.92 -9.09
C VAL A 65 -22.00 8.81 -8.09
N PHE A 66 -21.70 8.71 -6.80
CA PHE A 66 -22.67 8.72 -5.72
C PHE A 66 -22.80 10.13 -5.11
N GLY A 67 -24.00 10.50 -4.67
CA GLY A 67 -24.31 11.88 -4.29
C GLY A 67 -23.73 12.33 -2.94
N GLU A 68 -23.33 11.37 -2.10
CA GLU A 68 -23.03 11.61 -0.69
C GLU A 68 -21.69 11.04 -0.23
N THR A 69 -20.91 10.43 -1.12
CA THR A 69 -19.59 9.88 -0.81
C THR A 69 -18.50 10.95 -0.67
N ASP A 70 -18.79 12.20 -1.06
CA ASP A 70 -17.87 13.35 -1.01
C ASP A 70 -17.74 14.00 0.39
N ARG A 71 -18.53 13.55 1.38
CA ARG A 71 -18.67 14.18 2.70
C ARG A 71 -18.53 13.15 3.82
N ILE A 72 -17.51 13.33 4.68
CA ILE A 72 -17.24 12.42 5.80
C ILE A 72 -17.92 12.94 7.07
N MET A 73 -17.54 14.14 7.50
CA MET A 73 -18.06 14.77 8.72
C MET A 73 -17.89 16.30 8.68
N ALA A 74 -18.41 16.99 9.70
CA ALA A 74 -18.25 18.43 9.84
C ALA A 74 -17.90 18.84 11.28
N PHE A 75 -17.14 19.93 11.42
CA PHE A 75 -16.81 20.57 12.68
C PHE A 75 -17.45 21.97 12.72
N ASP A 76 -18.31 22.20 13.71
CA ASP A 76 -18.87 23.51 13.99
C ASP A 76 -17.96 24.25 14.99
N VAL A 77 -17.32 25.32 14.53
CA VAL A 77 -16.37 26.12 15.33
C VAL A 77 -17.15 27.16 16.12
N VAL A 78 -17.88 26.69 17.14
CA VAL A 78 -18.80 27.49 17.97
C VAL A 78 -18.40 27.56 19.44
N VAL A 79 -17.28 26.95 19.80
CA VAL A 79 -16.70 27.04 21.15
C VAL A 79 -15.63 28.14 21.15
N PRO A 80 -15.74 29.19 21.99
CA PRO A 80 -14.71 30.21 22.08
C PRO A 80 -13.36 29.62 22.48
N LEU A 81 -12.26 30.20 21.96
CA LEU A 81 -10.91 29.79 22.34
C LEU A 81 -10.74 29.87 23.86
N SER A 82 -10.24 28.78 24.45
CA SER A 82 -9.87 28.76 25.85
C SER A 82 -8.63 29.63 26.11
N GLY A 83 -8.36 29.97 27.37
CA GLY A 83 -7.12 30.63 27.76
C GLY A 83 -5.90 29.70 27.88
N VAL A 84 -6.04 28.41 27.55
CA VAL A 84 -4.93 27.44 27.60
C VAL A 84 -3.97 27.76 26.45
N PRO A 85 -2.67 27.99 26.71
CA PRO A 85 -1.70 28.25 25.66
C PRO A 85 -1.57 27.05 24.72
N ASP A 86 -1.57 27.31 23.42
CA ASP A 86 -1.18 26.33 22.42
C ASP A 86 0.35 26.26 22.37
N ASN A 87 0.90 25.11 22.79
CA ASN A 87 2.34 24.83 22.78
C ASN A 87 2.70 23.75 21.75
N PHE A 88 1.81 23.43 20.81
CA PHE A 88 2.12 22.48 19.75
C PHE A 88 3.29 23.00 18.90
N ASN A 89 4.32 22.18 18.76
CA ASN A 89 5.43 22.45 17.85
C ASN A 89 5.84 21.12 17.19
N PRO A 90 5.65 20.98 15.87
CA PRO A 90 5.98 19.74 15.15
C PRO A 90 7.48 19.41 15.24
N GLY A 91 8.35 20.42 15.39
CA GLY A 91 9.80 20.22 15.55
C GLY A 91 10.21 19.57 16.88
N ASN A 92 9.31 19.47 17.85
CA ASN A 92 9.56 18.80 19.13
C ASN A 92 9.21 17.30 19.11
N LEU A 93 8.57 16.80 18.04
CA LEU A 93 8.18 15.41 17.94
C LEU A 93 9.41 14.54 17.62
N PRO A 94 9.55 13.35 18.23
CA PRO A 94 10.62 12.43 17.89
C PRO A 94 10.42 11.97 16.46
N GLY A 95 11.31 12.37 15.55
CA GLY A 95 11.26 11.93 14.16
C GLY A 95 11.43 10.40 14.05
N TYR A 96 11.12 9.87 12.87
CA TYR A 96 11.26 8.45 12.59
C TYR A 96 12.68 8.11 12.10
N GLY A 97 13.39 7.25 12.84
CA GLY A 97 14.79 6.88 12.56
C GLY A 97 14.98 5.74 11.56
N GLY A 98 13.90 5.21 10.96
CA GLY A 98 13.95 4.10 10.01
C GLY A 98 14.32 2.74 10.64
N VAL A 99 14.58 1.76 9.77
CA VAL A 99 15.01 0.40 10.16
C VAL A 99 16.53 0.28 9.93
N ALA A 100 17.33 0.16 11.00
CA ALA A 100 18.78 0.36 10.93
C ALA A 100 19.60 -0.81 10.36
N ASN A 101 19.06 -2.04 10.34
CA ASN A 101 19.81 -3.26 10.04
C ASN A 101 20.14 -3.41 8.54
N GLY A 102 21.24 -4.11 8.24
CA GLY A 102 21.55 -4.55 6.88
C GLY A 102 20.51 -5.56 6.40
N ALA A 103 20.08 -5.44 5.14
CA ALA A 103 18.93 -6.17 4.64
C ALA A 103 19.26 -7.05 3.42
N THR A 104 18.54 -8.17 3.32
CA THR A 104 18.47 -8.96 2.08
C THR A 104 17.21 -8.60 1.30
N THR A 105 17.17 -8.87 -0.01
CA THR A 105 16.00 -8.55 -0.83
C THR A 105 15.09 -9.76 -1.00
N ARG A 106 13.80 -9.56 -0.79
CA ARG A 106 12.72 -10.46 -1.20
C ARG A 106 11.89 -9.78 -2.27
N ARG A 107 11.54 -10.51 -3.34
CA ARG A 107 10.67 -9.99 -4.40
C ARG A 107 9.33 -10.70 -4.37
N VAL A 108 8.28 -9.93 -4.16
CA VAL A 108 6.89 -10.40 -4.14
C VAL A 108 6.07 -9.62 -5.16
N ALA A 109 4.91 -10.15 -5.53
CA ALA A 109 4.10 -9.57 -6.59
C ALA A 109 2.61 -9.61 -6.29
N LEU A 110 1.89 -8.71 -6.95
CA LEU A 110 0.44 -8.60 -6.97
C LEU A 110 -0.05 -8.91 -8.38
N PHE A 111 -1.07 -9.74 -8.47
CA PHE A 111 -1.68 -10.18 -9.71
C PHE A 111 -3.20 -10.02 -9.63
N GLU A 112 -3.82 -9.90 -10.79
CA GLU A 112 -5.25 -10.07 -10.98
C GLU A 112 -5.46 -11.14 -12.05
N GLY A 113 -6.22 -12.16 -11.69
CA GLY A 113 -6.54 -13.29 -12.55
C GLY A 113 -8.04 -13.60 -12.49
N THR A 114 -8.38 -14.82 -12.87
CA THR A 114 -9.75 -15.33 -12.73
C THR A 114 -9.78 -16.71 -12.11
N ASP A 115 -10.80 -16.98 -11.33
CA ASP A 115 -11.09 -18.33 -10.83
C ASP A 115 -11.75 -19.22 -11.90
N GLU A 116 -12.15 -20.44 -11.53
CA GLU A 116 -12.76 -21.41 -12.43
C GLU A 116 -14.13 -20.99 -13.01
N PHE A 117 -14.72 -19.91 -12.48
CA PHE A 117 -15.98 -19.33 -12.95
C PHE A 117 -15.78 -18.05 -13.76
N GLY A 118 -14.53 -17.63 -13.99
CA GLY A 118 -14.20 -16.38 -14.67
C GLY A 118 -14.41 -15.13 -13.79
N ARG A 119 -14.51 -15.28 -12.47
CA ARG A 119 -14.64 -14.14 -11.54
C ARG A 119 -13.26 -13.59 -11.24
N LEU A 120 -13.14 -12.27 -11.08
CA LEU A 120 -11.89 -11.62 -10.68
C LEU A 120 -11.33 -12.27 -9.42
N GLN A 121 -10.06 -12.65 -9.49
CA GLN A 121 -9.31 -13.29 -8.41
C GLN A 121 -7.98 -12.56 -8.24
N PRO A 122 -7.90 -11.61 -7.28
CA PRO A 122 -6.65 -10.95 -6.94
C PRO A 122 -5.74 -11.91 -6.17
N LEU A 123 -4.46 -11.94 -6.50
CA LEU A 123 -3.51 -12.95 -6.02
C LEU A 123 -2.20 -12.30 -5.60
N LEU A 124 -1.48 -12.97 -4.71
CA LEU A 124 -0.13 -12.62 -4.31
C LEU A 124 0.87 -13.64 -4.86
N GLY A 125 2.10 -13.20 -5.06
CA GLY A 125 3.09 -13.98 -5.79
C GLY A 125 4.53 -13.65 -5.47
N THR A 126 5.43 -14.27 -6.23
CA THR A 126 6.88 -14.04 -6.15
C THR A 126 7.43 -13.64 -7.51
N VAL A 127 8.51 -12.87 -7.51
CA VAL A 127 9.29 -12.56 -8.72
C VAL A 127 10.68 -13.19 -8.62
N GLN A 128 11.20 -13.70 -9.73
CA GLN A 128 12.54 -14.28 -9.79
C GLN A 128 13.64 -13.26 -9.44
N SER A 129 14.77 -13.78 -8.96
CA SER A 129 15.97 -12.98 -8.69
C SER A 129 16.79 -12.76 -9.97
N GLY A 130 17.65 -11.73 -9.96
CA GLY A 130 18.57 -11.42 -11.06
C GLY A 130 18.00 -10.45 -12.09
N ASP A 131 18.65 -10.38 -13.24
CA ASP A 131 18.23 -9.62 -14.42
C ASP A 131 17.17 -10.41 -15.19
N LEU A 132 16.00 -9.80 -15.34
CA LEU A 132 14.80 -10.39 -15.93
C LEU A 132 14.47 -9.83 -17.30
N SER A 133 15.27 -8.90 -17.82
CA SER A 133 14.94 -8.08 -19.00
C SER A 133 14.76 -8.86 -20.30
N ASP A 134 15.32 -10.07 -20.38
CA ASP A 134 15.26 -10.98 -21.53
C ASP A 134 14.67 -12.36 -21.17
N LYS A 135 13.99 -12.48 -20.02
CA LYS A 135 13.48 -13.74 -19.47
C LYS A 135 11.96 -13.82 -19.57
N THR A 136 11.46 -15.04 -19.81
CA THR A 136 10.02 -15.33 -19.85
C THR A 136 9.55 -16.04 -18.58
N ASN A 137 8.29 -15.85 -18.20
CA ASN A 137 7.67 -16.47 -17.01
C ASN A 137 8.52 -16.23 -15.74
N VAL A 138 8.69 -14.96 -15.40
CA VAL A 138 9.60 -14.49 -14.34
C VAL A 138 8.89 -14.25 -13.00
N ALA A 139 7.57 -14.41 -12.95
CA ALA A 139 6.79 -14.24 -11.73
C ALA A 139 5.69 -15.29 -11.62
N THR A 140 5.41 -15.72 -10.40
CA THR A 140 4.46 -16.81 -10.11
C THR A 140 3.40 -16.31 -9.15
N ALA A 141 2.13 -16.46 -9.52
CA ALA A 141 0.97 -16.19 -8.67
C ALA A 141 0.64 -17.43 -7.83
N TYR A 142 0.22 -17.23 -6.59
CA TYR A 142 -0.17 -18.31 -5.69
C TYR A 142 -1.55 -18.07 -5.10
N THR A 143 -2.34 -19.13 -5.01
CA THR A 143 -3.55 -19.17 -4.17
C THR A 143 -3.17 -19.35 -2.70
N TRP A 144 -4.07 -18.99 -1.78
CA TRP A 144 -3.80 -18.94 -0.34
C TRP A 144 -3.27 -20.26 0.21
N PHE A 145 -3.87 -21.39 -0.19
CA PHE A 145 -3.58 -22.71 0.39
C PHE A 145 -2.24 -23.31 -0.08
N GLN A 146 -1.62 -22.75 -1.12
CA GLN A 146 -0.37 -23.27 -1.66
C GLN A 146 0.80 -23.11 -0.67
N PRO A 147 1.88 -23.92 -0.79
CA PRO A 147 2.99 -23.90 0.15
C PRO A 147 3.57 -22.51 0.40
N THR A 148 3.93 -22.21 1.65
CA THR A 148 4.50 -20.91 2.04
C THR A 148 5.79 -20.60 1.30
N THR A 149 5.87 -19.40 0.72
CA THR A 149 7.03 -18.86 0.00
C THR A 149 7.74 -17.76 0.80
N GLU A 150 7.01 -16.96 1.57
CA GLU A 150 7.56 -15.88 2.38
C GLU A 150 8.08 -16.44 3.72
N THR A 151 9.38 -16.72 3.75
CA THR A 151 10.07 -17.36 4.89
C THR A 151 11.27 -16.55 5.42
N PRO A 152 11.07 -15.36 6.02
CA PRO A 152 12.19 -14.61 6.61
C PRO A 152 12.85 -15.36 7.76
N GLY A 153 14.18 -15.31 7.82
CA GLY A 153 14.91 -15.83 8.97
C GLY A 153 14.60 -15.04 10.26
N LEU A 154 14.63 -15.70 11.42
CA LEU A 154 14.52 -15.01 12.70
C LEU A 154 15.66 -13.98 12.85
N ASP A 155 15.29 -12.78 13.32
CA ASP A 155 16.16 -11.60 13.46
C ASP A 155 16.77 -11.11 12.14
N SER A 156 16.24 -11.55 11.00
CA SER A 156 16.62 -11.00 9.70
C SER A 156 15.97 -9.64 9.48
N THR A 157 16.61 -8.84 8.64
CA THR A 157 15.99 -7.67 8.04
C THR A 157 15.90 -7.91 6.54
N GLU A 158 14.74 -7.62 5.96
CA GLU A 158 14.52 -7.75 4.53
C GLU A 158 14.00 -6.44 3.95
N ILE A 159 14.43 -6.16 2.73
CA ILE A 159 13.74 -5.25 1.82
C ILE A 159 12.79 -6.10 1.00
N TRP A 160 11.50 -5.80 1.05
CA TRP A 160 10.52 -6.38 0.17
C TRP A 160 10.31 -5.44 -1.02
N GLU A 161 10.66 -5.92 -2.21
CA GLU A 161 10.28 -5.35 -3.49
C GLU A 161 8.90 -5.89 -3.85
N ILE A 162 7.88 -5.04 -3.74
CA ILE A 162 6.49 -5.39 -4.00
C ILE A 162 6.12 -4.90 -5.40
N TYR A 163 6.03 -5.81 -6.36
CA TYR A 163 5.71 -5.51 -7.76
C TYR A 163 4.21 -5.54 -7.98
N ASN A 164 3.62 -4.44 -8.43
CA ASN A 164 2.22 -4.39 -8.84
C ASN A 164 2.10 -4.51 -10.37
N PHE A 165 1.53 -5.63 -10.83
CA PHE A 165 1.21 -5.83 -12.25
C PHE A 165 -0.25 -5.52 -12.58
N THR A 166 -1.03 -5.03 -11.60
CA THR A 166 -2.48 -4.82 -11.73
C THR A 166 -2.82 -3.38 -12.11
N ALA A 167 -4.09 -3.18 -12.50
CA ALA A 167 -4.63 -1.86 -12.81
C ALA A 167 -5.07 -1.08 -11.54
N ASP A 168 -5.11 -1.74 -10.38
CA ASP A 168 -5.62 -1.17 -9.13
C ASP A 168 -4.51 -0.91 -8.08
N ALA A 169 -4.71 0.11 -7.25
CA ALA A 169 -3.91 0.26 -6.04
C ALA A 169 -4.34 -0.74 -4.96
N HIS A 170 -3.37 -1.37 -4.30
CA HIS A 170 -3.64 -2.32 -3.23
C HIS A 170 -3.00 -1.87 -1.90
N PRO A 171 -3.78 -1.68 -0.82
CA PRO A 171 -3.23 -1.45 0.51
C PRO A 171 -2.67 -2.75 1.07
N ILE A 172 -1.36 -2.92 1.06
CA ILE A 172 -0.69 -4.13 1.53
C ILE A 172 -0.36 -4.03 3.02
N HIS A 173 -0.79 -5.05 3.77
CA HIS A 173 -0.52 -5.22 5.19
C HIS A 173 0.45 -6.39 5.43
N LEU A 174 1.41 -6.19 6.33
CA LEU A 174 2.21 -7.28 6.90
C LEU A 174 1.93 -7.40 8.39
N HIS A 175 1.56 -8.60 8.85
CA HIS A 175 1.50 -8.88 10.28
C HIS A 175 2.91 -8.85 10.91
N LEU A 176 2.96 -8.80 12.25
CA LEU A 176 4.14 -8.81 13.11
C LEU A 176 4.99 -7.53 13.07
N VAL A 177 5.34 -7.06 11.90
CA VAL A 177 6.39 -6.06 11.71
C VAL A 177 5.82 -4.67 11.51
N ASN A 178 6.61 -3.69 11.92
CA ASN A 178 6.57 -2.35 11.34
C ASN A 178 7.70 -2.23 10.30
N PHE A 179 7.50 -1.37 9.30
CA PHE A 179 8.42 -1.15 8.21
C PHE A 179 8.57 0.33 7.85
N GLU A 180 9.68 0.64 7.20
CA GLU A 180 9.89 1.90 6.48
C GLU A 180 9.56 1.70 5.00
N ILE A 181 8.88 2.68 4.40
CA ILE A 181 8.77 2.77 2.93
C ILE A 181 10.03 3.50 2.44
N LEU A 182 10.76 2.90 1.51
CA LEU A 182 12.05 3.40 1.03
C LEU A 182 11.90 4.28 -0.20
N ASP A 183 11.32 3.72 -1.26
CA ASP A 183 11.10 4.39 -2.54
C ASP A 183 10.20 3.55 -3.45
N ARG A 184 9.86 4.14 -4.61
CA ARG A 184 8.99 3.57 -5.63
C ARG A 184 9.66 3.65 -6.99
N TRP A 185 9.37 2.70 -7.86
CA TRP A 185 9.90 2.63 -9.21
C TRP A 185 8.84 2.18 -10.19
N ASN A 186 8.71 2.86 -11.30
CA ASN A 186 7.95 2.34 -12.44
C ASN A 186 8.82 1.35 -13.22
N PHE A 187 8.21 0.35 -13.83
CA PHE A 187 8.88 -0.63 -14.67
C PHE A 187 7.96 -1.08 -15.82
N ASP A 188 8.55 -1.55 -16.91
CA ASP A 188 7.83 -2.19 -18.01
C ASP A 188 7.89 -3.71 -17.86
N TYR A 189 6.89 -4.41 -18.38
CA TYR A 189 6.88 -5.87 -18.48
C TYR A 189 6.03 -6.31 -19.68
N ASP A 190 6.11 -7.59 -20.01
CA ASP A 190 5.27 -8.21 -21.05
C ASP A 190 4.35 -9.26 -20.44
N ILE A 191 3.15 -9.38 -20.99
CA ILE A 191 2.24 -10.50 -20.73
C ILE A 191 2.36 -11.46 -21.92
N THR A 192 3.01 -12.62 -21.70
CA THR A 192 3.34 -13.56 -22.79
C THR A 192 2.41 -14.77 -22.86
N GLY A 193 1.49 -14.89 -21.91
CA GLY A 193 0.56 -16.00 -21.81
C GLY A 193 -0.23 -15.97 -20.53
N VAL A 194 -0.67 -17.15 -20.10
CA VAL A 194 -1.40 -17.37 -18.86
C VAL A 194 -0.67 -18.43 -18.03
N GLN A 195 -0.67 -18.25 -16.71
CA GLN A 195 -0.29 -19.28 -15.76
C GLN A 195 -1.53 -19.85 -15.10
N ILE A 196 -1.57 -21.18 -14.93
CA ILE A 196 -2.68 -21.87 -14.27
C ILE A 196 -2.52 -21.77 -12.76
N THR A 197 -3.58 -21.36 -12.08
CA THR A 197 -3.65 -21.28 -10.62
C THR A 197 -4.55 -22.40 -10.11
N GLU A 198 -4.02 -23.27 -9.24
CA GLU A 198 -4.81 -24.33 -8.63
C GLU A 198 -5.74 -23.73 -7.58
N GLN A 199 -7.03 -24.08 -7.67
CA GLN A 199 -8.07 -23.66 -6.73
C GLN A 199 -8.20 -24.66 -5.59
N HIS A 200 -8.77 -24.24 -4.44
CA HIS A 200 -8.86 -25.07 -3.23
C HIS A 200 -9.64 -26.39 -3.41
N ASN A 201 -10.47 -26.47 -4.46
CA ASN A 201 -11.30 -27.63 -4.83
C ASN A 201 -10.65 -28.48 -5.94
N GLY A 202 -9.43 -28.15 -6.38
CA GLY A 202 -8.69 -28.84 -7.44
C GLY A 202 -9.07 -28.43 -8.87
N THR A 203 -9.90 -27.40 -9.05
CA THR A 203 -10.11 -26.78 -10.37
C THR A 203 -8.99 -25.80 -10.72
N GLU A 204 -9.05 -25.26 -11.93
CA GLU A 204 -8.06 -24.35 -12.48
C GLU A 204 -8.66 -22.94 -12.59
N GLY A 205 -7.91 -21.96 -12.12
CA GLY A 205 -8.03 -20.55 -12.50
C GLY A 205 -6.84 -20.13 -13.36
N GLU A 206 -6.78 -18.84 -13.67
CA GLU A 206 -5.75 -18.27 -14.54
C GLU A 206 -5.24 -16.95 -13.95
N ALA A 207 -3.95 -16.67 -14.15
CA ALA A 207 -3.33 -15.37 -13.93
C ALA A 207 -2.42 -15.02 -15.12
N PRO A 208 -2.07 -13.76 -15.36
CA PRO A 208 -1.17 -13.41 -16.47
C PRO A 208 0.23 -14.01 -16.27
N GLU A 209 0.82 -14.54 -17.33
CA GLU A 209 2.24 -14.90 -17.35
C GLU A 209 3.07 -13.64 -17.59
N ILE A 210 3.89 -13.28 -16.60
CA ILE A 210 4.72 -12.06 -16.62
C ILE A 210 6.11 -12.39 -17.14
N SER A 211 6.60 -11.58 -18.07
CA SER A 211 7.88 -11.73 -18.73
C SER A 211 8.61 -10.39 -18.84
N MET A 212 9.93 -10.44 -18.98
CA MET A 212 10.77 -9.31 -19.41
C MET A 212 10.60 -8.03 -18.58
N ILE A 213 10.64 -8.13 -17.25
CA ILE A 213 10.59 -6.96 -16.35
C ILE A 213 11.85 -6.09 -16.57
N ARG A 214 11.66 -4.83 -16.96
CA ARG A 214 12.73 -3.95 -17.45
C ARG A 214 12.41 -2.46 -17.28
N ASN A 215 13.31 -1.59 -17.75
CA ASN A 215 13.12 -0.14 -17.87
C ASN A 215 12.73 0.59 -16.56
N PHE A 216 13.40 0.24 -15.47
CA PHE A 216 13.13 0.87 -14.17
C PHE A 216 13.41 2.37 -14.17
N SER A 217 12.45 3.14 -13.65
CA SER A 217 12.60 4.58 -13.42
C SER A 217 12.06 4.96 -12.05
N ALA A 218 12.73 5.87 -11.35
CA ALA A 218 12.30 6.30 -10.02
C ALA A 218 10.92 6.98 -10.11
N ALA A 219 10.03 6.61 -9.19
CA ALA A 219 8.70 7.16 -9.05
C ALA A 219 8.54 7.81 -7.66
N GLY A 220 7.72 8.85 -7.59
CA GLY A 220 7.37 9.52 -6.34
C GLY A 220 5.87 9.50 -6.12
N VAL A 221 5.46 9.91 -4.93
CA VAL A 221 4.07 10.18 -4.57
C VAL A 221 3.91 11.66 -4.24
N GLY A 222 2.67 12.16 -4.31
CA GLY A 222 2.38 13.54 -3.92
C GLY A 222 2.42 13.76 -2.42
N SER A 223 2.24 15.02 -2.00
CA SER A 223 2.25 15.43 -0.58
C SER A 223 1.07 14.88 0.22
N GLU A 224 0.05 14.36 -0.46
CA GLU A 224 -1.08 13.66 0.12
C GLU A 224 -0.73 12.29 0.72
N TYR A 225 0.46 11.77 0.42
CA TYR A 225 0.97 10.54 1.04
C TYR A 225 1.88 10.87 2.22
N PHE A 226 1.68 10.16 3.33
CA PHE A 226 2.50 10.28 4.53
C PHE A 226 3.28 8.98 4.79
N GLU A 227 4.45 8.88 4.16
CA GLU A 227 5.28 7.66 4.16
C GLU A 227 6.53 7.76 5.05
N THR A 228 6.88 8.95 5.54
CA THR A 228 8.05 9.22 6.39
C THR A 228 7.79 8.90 7.86
N ALA A 229 7.24 7.72 8.12
CA ALA A 229 6.76 7.28 9.42
C ALA A 229 6.79 5.74 9.55
N PRO A 230 6.75 5.16 10.77
CA PRO A 230 6.70 3.72 10.94
C PRO A 230 5.34 3.17 10.49
N LYS A 231 5.34 2.34 9.43
CA LYS A 231 4.13 1.80 8.83
C LYS A 231 3.98 0.30 9.05
N ASP A 232 2.75 -0.19 9.00
CA ASP A 232 2.43 -1.60 8.75
C ASP A 232 1.49 -1.78 7.55
N MET A 233 1.09 -0.66 6.93
CA MET A 233 0.37 -0.56 5.68
C MET A 233 1.21 0.15 4.61
N VAL A 234 1.12 -0.29 3.35
CA VAL A 234 1.66 0.46 2.22
C VAL A 234 0.72 0.36 1.03
N THR A 235 0.38 1.50 0.43
CA THR A 235 -0.35 1.52 -0.83
C THR A 235 0.59 1.13 -1.97
N SER A 236 0.43 -0.06 -2.51
CA SER A 236 1.10 -0.50 -3.74
C SER A 236 0.33 0.07 -4.93
N LEU A 237 0.85 1.12 -5.56
CA LEU A 237 0.16 1.83 -6.64
C LEU A 237 0.13 1.00 -7.94
N PRO A 238 -0.85 1.24 -8.81
CA PRO A 238 -1.04 0.44 -10.02
C PRO A 238 -0.01 0.76 -11.11
N GLY A 239 -0.06 -0.04 -12.16
CA GLY A 239 0.36 0.40 -13.49
C GLY A 239 -0.80 0.33 -14.46
N ASP A 240 -0.51 -0.10 -15.69
CA ASP A 240 -1.53 -0.32 -16.71
C ASP A 240 -1.21 -1.63 -17.43
N PRO A 241 -1.88 -2.75 -17.08
CA PRO A 241 -1.71 -4.03 -17.77
C PRO A 241 -2.30 -4.04 -19.19
N GLU A 242 -3.19 -3.10 -19.52
CA GLU A 242 -3.87 -3.02 -20.82
C GLU A 242 -3.20 -2.05 -21.81
N ALA A 243 -2.21 -1.29 -21.35
CA ALA A 243 -1.41 -0.42 -22.20
C ALA A 243 -0.72 -1.18 -23.34
N ILE A 244 -0.44 -0.47 -24.45
CA ILE A 244 0.31 -1.03 -25.60
C ILE A 244 1.64 -1.66 -25.15
N GLN A 245 2.30 -1.02 -24.20
CA GLN A 245 3.39 -1.61 -23.43
C GLN A 245 2.94 -1.64 -21.96
N PRO A 246 2.65 -2.82 -21.40
CA PRO A 246 2.29 -2.94 -20.01
C PRO A 246 3.39 -2.41 -19.10
N PHE A 247 2.98 -1.68 -18.07
CA PHE A 247 3.87 -1.15 -17.05
C PHE A 247 3.26 -1.33 -15.66
N GLY A 248 4.10 -1.31 -14.64
CA GLY A 248 3.74 -1.48 -13.24
C GLY A 248 4.51 -0.53 -12.33
N GLN A 249 4.16 -0.53 -11.04
CA GLN A 249 4.95 0.13 -10.01
C GLN A 249 5.46 -0.90 -8.99
N MET A 250 6.71 -0.74 -8.58
CA MET A 250 7.33 -1.45 -7.48
C MET A 250 7.50 -0.49 -6.30
N VAL A 251 7.00 -0.86 -5.12
CA VAL A 251 7.33 -0.17 -3.86
C VAL A 251 8.29 -1.02 -3.05
N ARG A 252 9.28 -0.37 -2.41
CA ARG A 252 10.22 -1.04 -1.52
C ARG A 252 9.91 -0.70 -0.08
N ILE A 253 9.68 -1.72 0.74
CA ILE A 253 9.57 -1.59 2.19
C ILE A 253 10.71 -2.33 2.87
N LYS A 254 11.13 -1.88 4.05
CA LYS A 254 12.16 -2.58 4.84
C LYS A 254 11.66 -2.88 6.25
N ALA A 255 11.77 -4.16 6.63
CA ALA A 255 11.18 -4.72 7.84
C ALA A 255 12.19 -5.62 8.59
N HIS A 256 12.08 -5.67 9.92
CA HIS A 256 12.89 -6.52 10.79
C HIS A 256 12.02 -7.57 11.49
N PHE A 257 12.32 -8.85 11.28
CA PHE A 257 11.50 -9.99 11.70
C PHE A 257 12.01 -10.62 12.99
N ASN A 258 11.60 -10.09 14.15
CA ASN A 258 12.18 -10.42 15.47
C ASN A 258 11.39 -11.42 16.33
N LYS A 259 10.32 -12.02 15.80
CA LYS A 259 9.54 -13.04 16.51
C LYS A 259 9.24 -14.22 15.59
N PRO A 260 9.61 -15.46 15.99
CA PRO A 260 9.33 -16.63 15.18
C PRO A 260 7.84 -16.95 15.22
N GLY A 261 7.29 -17.47 14.13
CA GLY A 261 5.89 -17.84 14.07
C GLY A 261 5.31 -17.87 12.66
N ARG A 262 4.03 -18.22 12.59
CA ARG A 262 3.22 -18.13 11.38
C ARG A 262 2.34 -16.90 11.47
N TYR A 263 2.46 -16.04 10.47
CA TYR A 263 1.80 -14.77 10.27
C TYR A 263 1.20 -14.76 8.84
N VAL A 264 0.70 -13.60 8.41
CA VAL A 264 0.20 -13.38 7.06
C VAL A 264 0.67 -12.04 6.52
N TRP A 265 0.63 -11.91 5.21
CA TRP A 265 0.66 -10.63 4.51
C TRP A 265 -0.43 -10.67 3.44
N HIS A 266 -1.11 -9.55 3.23
CA HIS A 266 -2.31 -9.51 2.40
C HIS A 266 -2.65 -8.11 1.91
N CYS A 267 -3.48 -8.05 0.86
CA CYS A 267 -4.22 -6.84 0.56
C CYS A 267 -5.30 -6.60 1.61
N HIS A 268 -5.53 -5.35 1.99
CA HIS A 268 -6.52 -4.94 2.99
C HIS A 268 -7.83 -4.40 2.36
N ILE A 269 -8.00 -4.57 1.05
CA ILE A 269 -9.32 -4.56 0.44
C ILE A 269 -9.95 -5.90 0.78
N LEU A 270 -10.93 -5.90 1.71
CA LEU A 270 -11.45 -7.15 2.29
C LEU A 270 -11.99 -8.13 1.24
N SER A 271 -12.59 -7.63 0.16
CA SER A 271 -13.04 -8.48 -0.94
C SER A 271 -11.90 -9.12 -1.72
N HIS A 272 -10.71 -8.50 -1.76
CA HIS A 272 -9.51 -9.10 -2.35
C HIS A 272 -8.90 -10.12 -1.37
N GLU A 273 -8.81 -9.77 -0.08
CA GLU A 273 -8.34 -10.66 0.99
C GLU A 273 -9.14 -11.97 1.04
N ASP A 274 -10.47 -11.87 1.13
CA ASP A 274 -11.40 -13.00 1.22
C ASP A 274 -11.44 -13.83 -0.08
N HIS A 275 -11.06 -13.23 -1.21
CA HIS A 275 -11.00 -13.88 -2.51
C HIS A 275 -9.55 -14.02 -3.02
N GLU A 276 -8.69 -14.54 -2.12
CA GLU A 276 -7.37 -15.13 -2.36
C GLU A 276 -6.13 -14.22 -2.26
N MET A 277 -6.27 -12.90 -2.07
CA MET A 277 -5.12 -11.97 -2.01
C MET A 277 -4.45 -11.90 -0.63
N MET A 278 -4.24 -13.07 -0.03
CA MET A 278 -3.57 -13.28 1.24
C MET A 278 -2.61 -14.46 1.13
N ARG A 279 -1.45 -14.36 1.79
CA ARG A 279 -0.43 -15.42 1.82
C ARG A 279 0.16 -15.59 3.21
N VAL A 280 0.56 -16.82 3.51
CA VAL A 280 1.24 -17.13 4.77
C VAL A 280 2.64 -16.53 4.76
N LEU A 281 3.00 -15.88 5.87
CA LEU A 281 4.35 -15.42 6.18
C LEU A 281 4.88 -16.26 7.35
N LYS A 282 6.04 -16.89 7.22
CA LYS A 282 6.62 -17.71 8.30
C LYS A 282 8.00 -17.21 8.70
N VAL A 283 8.14 -16.76 9.94
CA VAL A 283 9.43 -16.35 10.51
C VAL A 283 10.05 -17.50 11.28
N GLY A 284 11.30 -17.85 10.98
CA GLY A 284 12.07 -18.83 11.76
C GLY A 284 12.97 -19.76 10.97
#